data_AF-A0A7Y6N012-F1
#
_entry.id   AF-A0A7Y6N012-F1
#
_cell.length_a   1.000
_cell.length_b   1.000
_cell.length_c   1.000
_cell.angle_alpha   90.00
_cell.angle_beta   90.00
_cell.angle_gamma   90.00
#
_symmetry.space_group_name_H-M   'P 1'
#
loop_
_entity.id
_entity.type
_entity.pdbx_description
1 polymer ?
#
loop_
_entity_poly.entity_id
_entity_poly.type
_entity_poly.pdbx_seq_one_letter_code
_entity_poly.pdbx_strand_id
1 'polypeptide(L)'
;MPDRIIYTAPGITAKATSRPAMVVVVGTRGAVRLQTADETHTARVILVAPNVVRSIEARDVGLYSIQLDAASALGQSLFKNVLRGKRVVDVSDRADGSVMRIAEAAQNQTQECEAMRAGSQRMLDALFVQAARSQSTDARVDAVACWLRTHLPPRTEPARLAGLCGLSESRLAHLFAQATGSAMREYLLWTKMRKAAEMFAAGSTLTDIAHSTGFADLAHLTRTFKRYFDLTPSFLSNPGLVRVQVSRELVGGGKPLRSRIASKPPAHDDDGSVADAIDRPAKPFVGR
;
A
#
# COMPACT_ATOMS: atom_id res chain seq x y z
N MET A 1 13.11 -11.54 -3.46
CA MET A 1 12.23 -10.87 -4.48
C MET A 1 11.85 -9.48 -4.01
N PRO A 2 11.51 -8.50 -4.86
CA PRO A 2 11.20 -7.16 -4.36
C PRO A 2 9.87 -7.15 -3.61
N ASP A 3 9.91 -6.58 -2.41
CA ASP A 3 8.75 -6.24 -1.60
C ASP A 3 7.77 -5.44 -2.43
N ARG A 4 6.49 -5.81 -2.33
CA ARG A 4 5.42 -5.14 -3.07
C ARG A 4 4.12 -5.19 -2.31
N ILE A 5 3.31 -4.16 -2.53
CA ILE A 5 1.91 -4.12 -2.11
C ILE A 5 1.05 -4.25 -3.36
N ILE A 6 0.27 -5.31 -3.44
CA ILE A 6 -0.69 -5.53 -4.52
C ILE A 6 -2.06 -5.14 -4.00
N TYR A 7 -2.83 -4.45 -4.83
CA TYR A 7 -4.25 -4.31 -4.58
C TYR A 7 -5.11 -4.49 -5.82
N THR A 8 -6.25 -5.13 -5.63
CA THR A 8 -7.25 -5.37 -6.67
C THR A 8 -8.61 -4.83 -6.26
N ALA A 9 -9.36 -4.30 -7.23
CA ALA A 9 -10.72 -3.81 -7.03
C ALA A 9 -11.56 -4.05 -8.31
N PRO A 10 -12.84 -4.42 -8.21
CA PRO A 10 -13.73 -4.54 -9.37
C PRO A 10 -14.02 -3.17 -10.02
N GLY A 11 -13.89 -2.10 -9.24
CA GLY A 11 -13.86 -0.72 -9.68
C GLY A 11 -13.48 0.20 -8.52
N ILE A 12 -12.84 1.34 -8.80
CA ILE A 12 -12.43 2.30 -7.76
C ILE A 12 -12.34 3.72 -8.32
N THR A 13 -12.70 4.70 -7.48
CA THR A 13 -12.31 6.10 -7.66
C THR A 13 -11.54 6.52 -6.42
N ALA A 14 -10.25 6.74 -6.58
CA ALA A 14 -9.37 7.22 -5.52
C ALA A 14 -9.02 8.69 -5.78
N LYS A 15 -9.10 9.52 -4.73
CA LYS A 15 -8.65 10.92 -4.76
C LYS A 15 -7.12 10.98 -4.82
N ALA A 16 -6.59 12.19 -4.68
CA ALA A 16 -5.17 12.46 -4.77
C ALA A 16 -4.35 11.68 -3.71
N THR A 17 -3.57 10.71 -4.17
CA THR A 17 -2.57 9.97 -3.38
C THR A 17 -1.17 10.21 -3.92
N SER A 18 -0.18 10.12 -3.06
CA SER A 18 1.24 10.11 -3.44
C SER A 18 2.00 9.19 -2.49
N ARG A 19 2.91 8.39 -3.03
CA ARG A 19 3.68 7.41 -2.25
C ARG A 19 5.07 7.22 -2.88
N PRO A 20 6.13 7.03 -2.09
CA PRO A 20 7.50 6.85 -2.59
C PRO A 20 7.73 5.40 -3.05
N ALA A 21 6.86 4.93 -3.94
CA ALA A 21 6.89 3.60 -4.54
C ALA A 21 6.67 3.72 -6.04
N MET A 22 7.28 2.82 -6.79
CA MET A 22 7.03 2.67 -8.22
C MET A 22 5.70 1.95 -8.39
N VAL A 23 4.73 2.53 -9.11
CA VAL A 23 3.39 1.93 -9.18
C VAL A 23 3.04 1.53 -10.60
N VAL A 24 2.69 0.26 -10.77
CA VAL A 24 2.13 -0.30 -12.00
C VAL A 24 0.63 -0.41 -11.80
N VAL A 25 -0.14 0.22 -12.68
CA VAL A 25 -1.60 0.19 -12.68
C VAL A 25 -2.09 -0.51 -13.93
N VAL A 26 -2.92 -1.53 -13.79
CA VAL A 26 -3.52 -2.29 -14.89
C VAL A 26 -5.04 -2.18 -14.78
N GLY A 27 -5.68 -1.70 -15.85
CA GLY A 27 -7.12 -1.80 -16.03
C GLY A 27 -7.47 -3.16 -16.64
N THR A 28 -8.27 -3.96 -15.94
CA THR A 28 -8.43 -5.38 -16.28
C THR A 28 -9.32 -5.59 -17.49
N ARG A 29 -10.45 -4.89 -17.56
CA ARG A 29 -11.43 -4.94 -18.65
C ARG A 29 -11.38 -3.73 -19.58
N GLY A 30 -10.62 -2.69 -19.24
CA GLY A 30 -10.58 -1.44 -20.02
C GLY A 30 -9.45 -0.52 -19.59
N ALA A 31 -9.40 0.67 -20.19
CA ALA A 31 -8.43 1.70 -19.80
C ALA A 31 -8.80 2.34 -18.47
N VAL A 32 -7.80 2.63 -17.65
CA VAL A 32 -7.95 3.46 -16.44
C VAL A 32 -7.63 4.91 -16.77
N ARG A 33 -8.27 5.84 -16.07
CA ARG A 33 -7.94 7.26 -16.12
C ARG A 33 -7.13 7.61 -14.88
N LEU A 34 -5.95 8.19 -15.08
CA LEU A 34 -5.07 8.66 -14.03
C LEU A 34 -4.84 10.15 -14.24
N GLN A 35 -5.15 10.95 -13.22
CA GLN A 35 -4.99 12.40 -13.26
C GLN A 35 -3.82 12.79 -12.37
N THR A 36 -2.88 13.54 -12.93
CA THR A 36 -1.85 14.29 -12.18
C THR A 36 -2.23 15.77 -12.13
N ALA A 37 -1.44 16.60 -11.46
CA ALA A 37 -1.68 18.05 -11.41
C ALA A 37 -1.70 18.68 -12.81
N ASP A 38 -0.87 18.17 -13.72
CA ASP A 38 -0.62 18.82 -15.00
C ASP A 38 -1.24 18.06 -16.19
N GLU A 39 -1.49 16.75 -16.04
CA GLU A 39 -1.83 15.87 -17.17
C GLU A 39 -2.85 14.78 -16.80
N THR A 40 -3.70 14.43 -17.77
CA THR A 40 -4.58 13.25 -17.74
C THR A 40 -3.99 12.13 -18.59
N HIS A 41 -3.88 10.93 -18.03
CA HIS A 41 -3.43 9.74 -18.74
C HIS A 41 -4.55 8.70 -18.79
N THR A 42 -4.86 8.21 -19.99
CA THR A 42 -5.86 7.14 -20.18
C THR A 42 -5.20 5.99 -20.91
N ALA A 43 -5.02 4.85 -20.24
CA ALA A 43 -4.32 3.70 -20.79
C ALA A 43 -4.69 2.40 -20.07
N ARG A 44 -4.35 1.26 -20.68
CA ARG A 44 -4.59 -0.07 -20.09
C ARG A 44 -3.56 -0.41 -19.01
N VAL A 45 -2.30 -0.07 -19.24
CA VAL A 45 -1.22 -0.26 -18.27
C VAL A 45 -0.41 1.02 -18.12
N ILE A 46 -0.33 1.53 -16.90
CA ILE A 46 0.38 2.76 -16.58
C ILE A 46 1.48 2.49 -15.55
N LEU A 47 2.69 2.93 -15.85
CA LEU A 47 3.80 3.01 -14.89
C LEU A 47 3.88 4.42 -14.32
N VAL A 48 3.94 4.52 -13.00
CA VAL A 48 3.97 5.79 -12.28
C VAL A 48 5.22 5.88 -11.42
N ALA A 49 5.93 7.00 -11.57
CA ALA A 49 7.10 7.32 -10.78
C ALA A 49 6.78 7.49 -9.29
N PRO A 50 7.76 7.26 -8.41
CA PRO A 50 7.60 7.57 -6.99
C PRO A 50 7.20 9.02 -6.74
N ASN A 51 6.45 9.24 -5.67
CA ASN A 51 6.01 10.55 -5.18
C ASN A 51 5.08 11.36 -6.09
N VAL A 52 4.68 10.84 -7.25
CA VAL A 52 3.69 11.49 -8.12
C VAL A 52 2.32 11.50 -7.45
N VAL A 53 1.84 12.72 -7.17
CA VAL A 53 0.46 12.97 -6.70
C VAL A 53 -0.51 12.69 -7.83
N ARG A 54 -1.46 11.80 -7.59
CA ARG A 54 -2.43 11.38 -8.60
C ARG A 54 -3.76 10.91 -8.02
N SER A 55 -4.84 11.11 -8.77
CA SER A 55 -6.09 10.38 -8.59
C SER A 55 -6.24 9.29 -9.66
N ILE A 56 -7.03 8.28 -9.37
CA ILE A 56 -7.30 7.16 -10.28
C ILE A 56 -8.80 6.96 -10.36
N GLU A 57 -9.30 6.84 -11.59
CA GLU A 57 -10.66 6.46 -11.91
C GLU A 57 -10.65 5.21 -12.78
N ALA A 58 -11.22 4.15 -12.22
CA ALA A 58 -11.36 2.84 -12.84
C ALA A 58 -12.78 2.32 -12.55
N ARG A 59 -13.80 3.02 -13.05
CA ARG A 59 -15.21 2.60 -12.94
C ARG A 59 -15.48 1.47 -13.92
N ASP A 60 -15.99 0.35 -13.44
CA ASP A 60 -16.42 -0.83 -14.20
C ASP A 60 -15.35 -1.55 -15.04
N VAL A 61 -14.16 -0.96 -15.19
CA VAL A 61 -13.02 -1.56 -15.89
C VAL A 61 -12.19 -2.48 -15.01
N GLY A 62 -12.36 -2.43 -13.69
CA GLY A 62 -11.52 -3.14 -12.73
C GLY A 62 -10.08 -2.60 -12.65
N LEU A 63 -9.48 -2.75 -11.47
CA LEU A 63 -8.11 -2.35 -11.18
C LEU A 63 -7.28 -3.52 -10.66
N TYR A 64 -6.06 -3.65 -11.17
CA TYR A 64 -4.98 -4.42 -10.57
C TYR A 64 -3.76 -3.50 -10.44
N SER A 65 -3.30 -3.24 -9.22
CA SER A 65 -2.20 -2.31 -8.98
C SER A 65 -1.10 -2.96 -8.16
N ILE A 66 0.14 -2.80 -8.63
CA ILE A 66 1.36 -3.26 -7.96
C ILE A 66 2.17 -2.05 -7.51
N GLN A 67 2.47 -1.96 -6.22
CA GLN A 67 3.37 -0.96 -5.66
C GLN A 67 4.71 -1.64 -5.39
N LEU A 68 5.69 -1.36 -6.24
CA LEU A 68 7.04 -1.91 -6.17
C LEU A 68 7.94 -1.02 -5.33
N ASP A 69 8.84 -1.67 -4.60
CA ASP A 69 9.95 -1.00 -3.96
C ASP A 69 10.83 -0.27 -4.99
N ALA A 70 10.87 1.06 -4.92
CA ALA A 70 11.67 1.90 -5.80
C ALA A 70 13.19 1.67 -5.63
N ALA A 71 13.62 1.21 -4.45
CA ALA A 71 15.01 0.88 -4.18
C ALA A 71 15.41 -0.54 -4.61
N SER A 72 14.45 -1.39 -4.99
CA SER A 72 14.77 -2.71 -5.56
C SER A 72 15.46 -2.61 -6.91
N ALA A 73 16.13 -3.69 -7.32
CA ALA A 73 16.79 -3.75 -8.62
C ALA A 73 15.86 -3.45 -9.81
N LEU A 74 14.65 -4.02 -9.79
CA LEU A 74 13.64 -3.71 -10.79
C LEU A 74 13.20 -2.25 -10.69
N GLY A 75 12.94 -1.73 -9.49
CA GLY A 75 12.54 -0.33 -9.27
C GLY A 75 13.55 0.67 -9.84
N GLN A 76 14.83 0.51 -9.52
CA GLN A 76 15.92 1.35 -10.03
C GLN A 76 16.03 1.25 -11.56
N SER A 77 15.93 0.04 -12.12
CA SER A 77 15.95 -0.14 -13.58
C SER A 77 14.74 0.50 -14.27
N LEU A 78 13.53 0.40 -13.70
CA LEU A 78 12.35 1.05 -14.26
C LEU A 78 12.48 2.57 -14.23
N PHE A 79 13.00 3.11 -13.11
CA PHE A 79 13.23 4.54 -12.97
C PHE A 79 14.21 5.07 -14.02
N LYS A 80 15.35 4.39 -14.19
CA LYS A 80 16.39 4.78 -15.15
C LYS A 80 15.97 4.54 -16.61
N ASN A 81 15.45 3.35 -16.92
CA ASN A 81 15.37 2.86 -18.30
C ASN A 81 13.97 2.94 -18.91
N VAL A 82 12.90 2.99 -18.10
CA VAL A 82 11.51 3.04 -18.60
C VAL A 82 10.90 4.42 -18.41
N LEU A 83 10.98 4.97 -17.19
CA LEU A 83 10.48 6.32 -16.91
C LEU A 83 11.33 7.39 -17.60
N ARG A 84 12.66 7.27 -17.57
CA ARG A 84 13.60 8.19 -18.25
C ARG A 84 13.30 9.66 -17.96
N GLY A 85 13.02 9.99 -16.68
CA GLY A 85 12.66 11.33 -16.23
C GLY A 85 11.18 11.70 -16.34
N LYS A 86 10.35 10.88 -17.00
CA LYS A 86 8.89 11.06 -17.02
C LYS A 86 8.27 10.64 -15.69
N ARG A 87 7.17 11.30 -15.31
CA ARG A 87 6.41 11.00 -14.09
C ARG A 87 5.43 9.85 -14.28
N VAL A 88 4.85 9.75 -15.48
CA VAL A 88 3.86 8.74 -15.86
C VAL A 88 4.18 8.28 -17.27
N VAL A 89 4.12 6.97 -17.50
CA VAL A 89 4.35 6.36 -18.82
C VAL A 89 3.28 5.32 -19.09
N ASP A 90 2.64 5.43 -20.25
CA ASP A 90 1.83 4.35 -20.80
C ASP A 90 2.76 3.22 -21.27
N VAL A 91 2.55 2.02 -20.73
CA VAL A 91 3.31 0.81 -21.07
C VAL A 91 2.36 -0.29 -21.58
N SER A 92 1.19 0.10 -22.10
CA SER A 92 0.19 -0.82 -22.65
C SER A 92 0.73 -1.61 -23.85
N ASP A 93 1.67 -1.04 -24.60
CA ASP A 93 2.39 -1.68 -25.71
C ASP A 93 3.24 -2.89 -25.26
N ARG A 94 3.63 -2.93 -23.98
CA ARG A 94 4.41 -4.03 -23.39
C ARG A 94 3.53 -5.15 -22.83
N ALA A 95 2.23 -4.94 -22.74
CA ALA A 95 1.31 -5.88 -22.14
C ALA A 95 0.78 -6.87 -23.19
N ASP A 96 0.99 -8.16 -22.95
CA ASP A 96 0.40 -9.22 -23.75
C ASP A 96 -0.89 -9.76 -23.12
N GLY A 97 -1.53 -10.74 -23.78
CA GLY A 97 -2.74 -11.38 -23.25
C GLY A 97 -2.52 -12.16 -21.94
N SER A 98 -1.28 -12.43 -21.53
CA SER A 98 -0.98 -13.08 -20.24
C SER A 98 -1.13 -12.09 -19.07
N VAL A 99 -0.70 -10.84 -19.26
CA VAL A 99 -0.85 -9.76 -18.26
C VAL A 99 -2.32 -9.59 -17.89
N MET A 100 -3.19 -9.53 -18.91
CA MET A 100 -4.63 -9.31 -18.71
C MET A 100 -5.29 -10.49 -17.98
N ARG A 101 -4.98 -11.73 -18.39
CA ARG A 101 -5.49 -12.94 -17.73
C ARG A 101 -5.06 -13.02 -16.26
N ILE A 102 -3.82 -12.64 -15.93
CA ILE A 102 -3.36 -12.60 -14.54
C ILE A 102 -4.16 -11.57 -13.74
N ALA A 103 -4.33 -10.36 -14.30
CA ALA A 103 -5.03 -9.27 -13.64
C ALA A 103 -6.50 -9.58 -13.38
N GLU A 104 -7.19 -10.18 -14.36
CA GLU A 104 -8.59 -10.62 -14.24
C GLU A 104 -8.76 -11.78 -13.25
N ALA A 105 -7.87 -12.78 -13.29
CA ALA A 105 -7.91 -13.91 -12.35
C ALA A 105 -7.77 -13.45 -10.89
N ALA A 106 -6.92 -12.44 -10.66
CA ALA A 106 -6.71 -11.85 -9.35
C ALA A 106 -7.89 -11.00 -8.83
N GLN A 107 -8.82 -10.61 -9.70
CA GLN A 107 -10.08 -9.95 -9.29
C GLN A 107 -11.18 -10.96 -8.97
N ASN A 108 -11.28 -12.02 -9.75
CA ASN A 108 -12.42 -12.93 -9.70
C ASN A 108 -12.28 -14.05 -8.65
N GLN A 109 -11.08 -14.28 -8.13
CA GLN A 109 -10.81 -15.39 -7.20
C GLN A 109 -10.20 -14.88 -5.91
N THR A 110 -10.61 -15.47 -4.78
CA THR A 110 -9.81 -15.43 -3.54
C THR A 110 -8.59 -16.30 -3.75
N GLN A 111 -7.55 -15.70 -4.33
CA GLN A 111 -6.28 -16.37 -4.51
C GLN A 111 -5.54 -16.45 -3.19
N GLU A 112 -4.89 -17.58 -2.96
CA GLU A 112 -3.91 -17.71 -1.91
C GLU A 112 -2.75 -16.73 -2.14
N CYS A 113 -2.09 -16.33 -1.05
CA CYS A 113 -0.99 -15.37 -1.11
C CYS A 113 0.11 -15.79 -2.11
N GLU A 114 0.41 -17.08 -2.21
CA GLU A 114 1.43 -17.59 -3.12
C GLU A 114 1.04 -17.45 -4.60
N ALA A 115 -0.21 -17.74 -4.94
CA ALA A 115 -0.72 -17.63 -6.31
C ALA A 115 -0.70 -16.17 -6.80
N MET A 116 -1.13 -15.23 -5.95
CA MET A 116 -1.08 -13.79 -6.25
C MET A 116 0.36 -13.30 -6.39
N ARG A 117 1.28 -13.78 -5.53
CA ARG A 117 2.71 -13.45 -5.60
C ARG A 117 3.30 -13.93 -6.93
N ALA A 118 3.09 -15.20 -7.28
CA ALA A 118 3.56 -15.78 -8.53
C ALA A 118 2.94 -15.09 -9.75
N GLY A 119 1.65 -14.78 -9.71
CA GLY A 119 0.96 -14.01 -10.76
C GLY A 119 1.58 -12.63 -10.95
N SER A 120 1.77 -11.87 -9.87
CA SER A 120 2.40 -10.55 -9.93
C SER A 120 3.83 -10.62 -10.49
N GLN A 121 4.58 -11.68 -10.16
CA GLN A 121 5.93 -11.86 -10.68
C GLN A 121 5.90 -12.10 -12.19
N ARG A 122 5.07 -13.04 -12.66
CA ARG A 122 4.89 -13.29 -14.11
C ARG A 122 4.45 -12.03 -14.86
N MET A 123 3.57 -11.22 -14.26
CA MET A 123 3.13 -9.96 -14.84
C MET A 123 4.28 -8.96 -14.98
N LEU A 124 5.09 -8.77 -13.93
CA LEU A 124 6.25 -7.87 -13.99
C LEU A 124 7.30 -8.37 -14.98
N ASP A 125 7.52 -9.68 -15.03
CA ASP A 125 8.44 -10.29 -15.98
C ASP A 125 7.94 -10.03 -17.40
N ALA A 126 6.66 -10.29 -17.71
CA ALA A 126 6.07 -10.01 -19.02
C ALA A 126 6.17 -8.53 -19.42
N LEU A 127 5.83 -7.60 -18.52
CA LEU A 127 5.86 -6.16 -18.79
C LEU A 127 7.28 -5.59 -18.93
N PHE A 128 8.25 -6.18 -18.23
CA PHE A 128 9.55 -5.54 -17.99
C PHE A 128 10.76 -6.46 -18.16
N VAL A 129 10.68 -7.51 -18.99
CA VAL A 129 11.78 -8.46 -19.29
C VAL A 129 13.13 -7.74 -19.48
N GLN A 130 13.16 -6.73 -20.34
CA GLN A 130 14.40 -6.01 -20.67
C GLN A 130 14.96 -5.22 -19.48
N ALA A 131 14.09 -4.56 -18.71
CA ALA A 131 14.50 -3.83 -17.51
C ALA A 131 15.03 -4.80 -16.44
N ALA A 132 14.34 -5.93 -16.24
CA ALA A 132 14.76 -6.99 -15.32
C ALA A 132 16.13 -7.59 -15.69
N ARG A 133 16.49 -7.63 -16.98
CA ARG A 133 17.80 -8.10 -17.46
C ARG A 133 18.92 -7.08 -17.29
N SER A 134 18.63 -5.78 -17.35
CA SER A 134 19.68 -4.75 -17.35
C SER A 134 20.35 -4.51 -15.98
N GLN A 135 19.70 -4.91 -14.88
CA GLN A 135 20.15 -4.88 -13.47
C GLN A 135 21.15 -3.75 -13.08
N SER A 136 20.98 -2.54 -13.62
CA SER A 136 21.84 -1.40 -13.29
C SER A 136 21.38 -0.83 -11.95
N THR A 137 21.88 -1.38 -10.85
CA THR A 137 21.62 -0.88 -9.49
C THR A 137 22.83 -0.15 -8.93
N ASP A 138 22.57 0.81 -8.04
CA ASP A 138 23.62 1.30 -7.14
C ASP A 138 23.72 0.36 -5.94
N ALA A 139 24.86 -0.33 -5.81
CA ALA A 139 25.09 -1.30 -4.74
C ALA A 139 24.92 -0.72 -3.33
N ARG A 140 25.18 0.59 -3.13
CA ARG A 140 25.03 1.25 -1.84
C ARG A 140 23.56 1.48 -1.50
N VAL A 141 22.77 1.88 -2.50
CA VAL A 141 21.31 2.00 -2.35
C VAL A 141 20.70 0.65 -2.03
N ASP A 142 21.15 -0.40 -2.72
CA ASP A 142 20.65 -1.76 -2.49
C ASP A 142 21.05 -2.29 -1.10
N ALA A 143 22.27 -2.01 -0.64
CA ALA A 143 22.73 -2.32 0.71
C ALA A 143 21.88 -1.64 1.79
N VAL A 144 21.62 -0.34 1.65
CA VAL A 144 20.75 0.42 2.58
C VAL A 144 19.32 -0.12 2.53
N ALA A 145 18.76 -0.36 1.34
CA ALA A 145 17.42 -0.88 1.20
C ALA A 145 17.28 -2.29 1.79
N CYS A 146 18.28 -3.15 1.59
CA CYS A 146 18.35 -4.48 2.20
C CYS A 146 18.39 -4.40 3.72
N TRP A 147 19.28 -3.57 4.27
CA TRP A 147 19.39 -3.39 5.71
C TRP A 147 18.07 -2.92 6.33
N LEU A 148 17.39 -1.97 5.69
CA LEU A 148 16.10 -1.44 6.13
C LEU A 148 14.99 -2.48 6.08
N ARG A 149 14.95 -3.36 5.06
CA ARG A 149 13.98 -4.45 5.02
C ARG A 149 14.20 -5.48 6.14
N THR A 150 15.46 -5.77 6.46
CA THR A 150 15.79 -6.80 7.46
C THR A 150 15.62 -6.32 8.89
N HIS A 151 16.00 -5.08 9.21
CA HIS A 151 16.13 -4.65 10.60
C HIS A 151 15.05 -3.64 11.05
N LEU A 152 14.51 -2.84 10.13
CA LEU A 152 13.64 -1.67 10.34
C LEU A 152 13.42 -1.26 11.82
N PRO A 153 14.41 -0.67 12.49
CA PRO A 153 14.22 -0.28 13.89
C PRO A 153 13.22 0.88 13.99
N PRO A 154 12.46 1.01 15.10
CA PRO A 154 11.49 2.09 15.30
C PRO A 154 12.10 3.48 15.07
N ARG A 155 13.36 3.65 15.48
CA ARG A 155 14.19 4.82 15.16
C ARG A 155 15.33 4.41 14.24
N THR A 156 15.41 5.06 13.09
CA THR A 156 16.51 4.89 12.15
C THR A 156 17.21 6.23 11.98
N GLU A 157 18.50 6.26 12.30
CA GLU A 157 19.33 7.46 12.16
C GLU A 157 19.97 7.48 10.76
N PRO A 158 19.82 8.57 9.99
CA PRO A 158 20.46 8.70 8.68
C PRO A 158 21.99 8.50 8.72
N ALA A 159 22.65 8.97 9.78
CA ALA A 159 24.07 8.78 10.03
C ALA A 159 24.49 7.30 9.98
N ARG A 160 23.70 6.42 10.61
CA ARG A 160 23.96 4.98 10.62
C ARG A 160 23.88 4.38 9.22
N LEU A 161 22.86 4.78 8.44
CA LEU A 161 22.69 4.30 7.07
C LEU A 161 23.83 4.77 6.17
N ALA A 162 24.28 6.01 6.35
CA ALA A 162 25.42 6.56 5.62
C ALA A 162 26.72 5.81 5.97
N GLY A 163 26.90 5.47 7.25
CA GLY A 163 27.99 4.64 7.74
C GLY A 163 28.06 3.25 7.11
N LEU A 164 26.91 2.61 6.79
CA LEU A 164 26.87 1.31 6.09
C LEU A 164 27.56 1.33 4.72
N CYS A 165 27.69 2.51 4.11
CA CYS A 165 28.26 2.68 2.78
C CYS A 165 29.52 3.55 2.77
N GLY A 166 30.04 3.94 3.94
CA GLY A 166 31.20 4.84 4.04
C GLY A 166 30.94 6.23 3.44
N LEU A 167 29.70 6.72 3.50
CA LEU A 167 29.31 8.03 2.94
C LEU A 167 28.94 9.03 4.05
N SER A 168 28.95 10.31 3.71
CA SER A 168 28.23 11.33 4.49
C SER A 168 26.72 11.21 4.28
N GLU A 169 25.94 11.71 5.25
CA GLU A 169 24.47 11.69 5.16
C GLU A 169 23.94 12.40 3.91
N SER A 170 24.49 13.58 3.61
CA SER A 170 24.11 14.35 2.42
C SER A 170 24.42 13.58 1.13
N ARG A 171 25.59 12.94 1.06
CA ARG A 171 25.98 12.16 -0.12
C ARG A 171 25.08 10.94 -0.31
N LEU A 172 24.77 10.23 0.77
CA LEU A 172 23.82 9.11 0.71
C LEU A 172 22.43 9.58 0.29
N ALA A 173 21.91 10.67 0.87
CA ALA A 173 20.59 11.19 0.54
C ALA A 173 20.46 11.56 -0.94
N HIS A 174 21.47 12.25 -1.50
CA HIS A 174 21.51 12.60 -2.92
C HIS A 174 21.56 11.35 -3.81
N LEU A 175 22.43 10.40 -3.49
CA LEU A 175 22.59 9.16 -4.22
C LEU A 175 21.29 8.32 -4.22
N PHE A 176 20.63 8.24 -3.06
CA PHE A 176 19.37 7.51 -2.91
C PHE A 176 18.26 8.12 -3.77
N ALA A 177 18.15 9.46 -3.77
CA ALA A 177 17.18 10.17 -4.60
C ALA A 177 17.47 9.99 -6.10
N GLN A 178 18.74 10.03 -6.50
CA GLN A 178 19.16 9.82 -7.88
C GLN A 178 18.81 8.42 -8.38
N ALA A 179 19.00 7.39 -7.55
CA ALA A 179 18.76 6.00 -7.94
C ALA A 179 17.27 5.61 -7.92
N THR A 180 16.49 6.17 -6.99
CA THR A 180 15.12 5.71 -6.71
C THR A 180 14.04 6.70 -7.10
N GLY A 181 14.39 7.96 -7.38
CA GLY A 181 13.43 9.04 -7.56
C GLY A 181 12.72 9.48 -6.27
N SER A 182 13.12 8.95 -5.11
CA SER A 182 12.54 9.29 -3.80
C SER A 182 13.60 9.75 -2.82
N ALA A 183 13.27 10.77 -2.01
CA ALA A 183 14.12 11.14 -0.90
C ALA A 183 14.24 9.97 0.10
N MET A 184 15.44 9.75 0.64
CA MET A 184 15.70 8.66 1.60
C MET A 184 14.74 8.70 2.80
N ARG A 185 14.41 9.90 3.30
CA ARG A 185 13.45 10.08 4.41
C ARG A 185 12.04 9.60 4.06
N GLU A 186 11.58 9.84 2.84
CA GLU A 186 10.27 9.36 2.39
C GLU A 186 10.29 7.85 2.20
N TYR A 187 11.38 7.29 1.67
CA TYR A 187 11.57 5.85 1.56
C TYR A 187 11.54 5.14 2.93
N LEU A 188 12.16 5.74 3.96
CA LEU A 188 12.08 5.24 5.34
C LEU A 188 10.64 5.22 5.85
N LEU A 189 9.90 6.32 5.65
CA LEU A 189 8.50 6.42 6.04
C LEU A 189 7.63 5.38 5.31
N TRP A 190 7.93 5.11 4.04
CA TRP A 190 7.25 4.07 3.27
C TRP A 190 7.58 2.66 3.74
N THR A 191 8.82 2.39 4.09
CA THR A 191 9.20 1.09 4.66
C THR A 191 8.48 0.84 5.99
N LYS A 192 8.37 1.89 6.84
CA LYS A 192 7.51 1.86 8.05
C LYS A 192 6.04 1.61 7.72
N MET A 193 5.52 2.27 6.69
CA MET A 193 4.12 2.09 6.29
C MET A 193 3.84 0.70 5.71
N ARG A 194 4.77 0.11 4.95
CA ARG A 194 4.68 -1.28 4.50
C ARG A 194 4.59 -2.22 5.71
N LYS A 195 5.45 -2.01 6.71
CA LYS A 195 5.41 -2.80 7.94
C LYS A 195 4.09 -2.62 8.70
N ALA A 196 3.58 -1.39 8.75
CA ALA A 196 2.29 -1.10 9.35
C ALA A 196 1.14 -1.82 8.63
N ALA A 197 1.15 -1.85 7.29
CA ALA A 197 0.17 -2.59 6.50
C ALA A 197 0.25 -4.11 6.72
N GLU A 198 1.46 -4.67 6.88
CA GLU A 198 1.63 -6.09 7.26
C GLU A 198 1.02 -6.40 8.62
N MET A 199 1.36 -5.60 9.63
CA MET A 199 0.84 -5.78 10.99
C MET A 199 -0.67 -5.62 11.03
N PHE A 200 -1.21 -4.67 10.27
CA PHE A 200 -2.65 -4.48 10.12
C PHE A 200 -3.32 -5.71 9.50
N ALA A 201 -2.75 -6.26 8.42
CA ALA A 201 -3.24 -7.48 7.79
C ALA A 201 -3.14 -8.71 8.72
N ALA A 202 -2.20 -8.71 9.66
CA ALA A 202 -2.06 -9.71 10.71
C ALA A 202 -2.99 -9.49 11.92
N GLY A 203 -3.80 -8.42 11.93
CA GLY A 203 -4.77 -8.15 12.99
C GLY A 203 -4.24 -7.36 14.20
N SER A 204 -3.05 -6.76 14.11
CA SER A 204 -2.53 -5.88 15.17
C SER A 204 -3.39 -4.62 15.33
N THR A 205 -3.46 -4.09 16.56
CA THR A 205 -4.19 -2.83 16.81
C THR A 205 -3.43 -1.64 16.25
N LEU A 206 -4.13 -0.53 15.95
CA LEU A 206 -3.48 0.69 15.44
C LEU A 206 -2.45 1.27 16.43
N THR A 207 -2.68 1.10 17.73
CA THR A 207 -1.76 1.49 18.79
C THR A 207 -0.47 0.68 18.73
N ASP A 208 -0.56 -0.65 18.66
CA ASP A 208 0.61 -1.54 18.57
C ASP A 208 1.41 -1.27 17.29
N ILE A 209 0.70 -1.00 16.19
CA ILE A 209 1.32 -0.66 14.91
C ILE A 209 2.12 0.63 15.04
N ALA A 210 1.54 1.69 15.60
CA ALA A 210 2.23 2.97 15.75
C ALA A 210 3.52 2.82 16.59
N HIS A 211 3.44 2.10 17.71
CA HIS A 211 4.59 1.84 18.58
C HIS A 211 5.66 0.99 17.90
N SER A 212 5.28 -0.13 17.27
CA SER A 212 6.23 -1.11 16.72
C SER A 212 6.93 -0.63 15.44
N THR A 213 6.27 0.22 14.65
CA THR A 213 6.82 0.75 13.39
C THR A 213 7.49 2.12 13.56
N GLY A 214 7.46 2.69 14.77
CA GLY A 214 8.11 3.95 15.10
C GLY A 214 7.45 5.16 14.44
N PHE A 215 6.12 5.18 14.34
CA PHE A 215 5.39 6.44 14.14
C PHE A 215 5.38 7.22 15.46
N ALA A 216 5.31 8.55 15.35
CA ALA A 216 5.29 9.43 16.52
C ALA A 216 4.04 9.21 17.39
N ASP A 217 2.90 9.01 16.73
CA ASP A 217 1.60 8.77 17.36
C ASP A 217 0.62 8.17 16.32
N LEU A 218 -0.57 7.80 16.79
CA LEU A 218 -1.66 7.27 15.96
C LEU A 218 -2.15 8.27 14.89
N ALA A 219 -2.12 9.56 15.18
CA ALA A 219 -2.57 10.58 14.25
C ALA A 219 -1.60 10.72 13.07
N HIS A 220 -0.29 10.61 13.30
CA HIS A 220 0.75 10.57 12.29
C HIS A 220 0.65 9.31 11.44
N LEU A 221 0.42 8.15 12.04
CA LEU A 221 0.13 6.90 11.30
C LEU A 221 -1.07 7.10 10.37
N THR A 222 -2.19 7.59 10.90
CA THR A 222 -3.45 7.77 10.16
C THR A 222 -3.33 8.78 9.02
N ARG A 223 -2.68 9.92 9.25
CA ARG A 223 -2.41 10.93 8.21
C ARG A 223 -1.54 10.36 7.10
N THR A 224 -0.51 9.60 7.44
CA THR A 224 0.38 8.96 6.45
C THR A 224 -0.36 7.90 5.65
N PHE A 225 -1.21 7.10 6.33
CA PHE A 225 -2.03 6.08 5.69
C PHE A 225 -2.98 6.70 4.66
N LYS A 226 -3.68 7.78 5.05
CA LYS A 226 -4.56 8.55 4.15
C LYS A 226 -3.79 9.15 2.97
N ARG A 227 -2.61 9.73 3.19
CA ARG A 227 -1.76 10.28 2.11
C ARG A 227 -1.40 9.23 1.06
N TYR A 228 -1.05 8.02 1.52
CA TYR A 228 -0.52 6.98 0.64
C TYR A 228 -1.62 6.18 -0.04
N PHE A 229 -2.75 5.94 0.62
CA PHE A 229 -3.79 5.05 0.12
C PHE A 229 -5.12 5.73 -0.19
N ASP A 230 -5.35 7.00 0.19
CA ASP A 230 -6.65 7.70 0.16
C ASP A 230 -7.76 6.96 0.92
N LEU A 231 -7.34 6.12 1.86
CA LEU A 231 -8.19 5.23 2.61
C LEU A 231 -7.87 5.39 4.09
N THR A 232 -8.83 5.15 4.97
CA THR A 232 -8.55 5.00 6.40
C THR A 232 -8.10 3.56 6.67
N PRO A 233 -7.35 3.28 7.76
CA PRO A 233 -6.95 1.92 8.10
C PRO A 233 -8.12 0.93 8.11
N SER A 234 -9.31 1.35 8.58
CA SER A 234 -10.55 0.55 8.57
C SER A 234 -11.00 0.05 7.20
N PHE A 235 -10.58 0.69 6.11
CA PHE A 235 -10.92 0.27 4.76
C PHE A 235 -10.06 -0.90 4.27
N LEU A 236 -8.82 -1.05 4.74
CA LEU A 236 -8.05 -2.29 4.52
C LEU A 236 -8.78 -3.52 5.09
N SER A 237 -9.68 -3.30 6.06
CA SER A 237 -10.51 -4.34 6.67
C SER A 237 -11.75 -4.71 5.85
N ASN A 238 -12.02 -4.06 4.70
CA ASN A 238 -13.15 -4.37 3.84
C ASN A 238 -12.72 -5.19 2.59
N PRO A 239 -12.68 -6.53 2.70
CA PRO A 239 -12.22 -7.42 1.62
C PRO A 239 -13.13 -7.41 0.37
N GLY A 240 -14.32 -6.80 0.45
CA GLY A 240 -15.25 -6.68 -0.68
C GLY A 240 -14.91 -5.54 -1.65
N LEU A 241 -14.17 -4.51 -1.21
CA LEU A 241 -13.86 -3.33 -2.02
C LEU A 241 -12.41 -3.31 -2.52
N VAL A 242 -11.46 -3.65 -1.65
CA VAL A 242 -10.03 -3.68 -1.99
C VAL A 242 -9.35 -4.84 -1.27
N ARG A 243 -8.66 -5.69 -2.04
CA ARG A 243 -7.82 -6.76 -1.48
C ARG A 243 -6.39 -6.29 -1.44
N VAL A 244 -5.77 -6.20 -0.28
CA VAL A 244 -4.37 -5.78 -0.14
C VAL A 244 -3.51 -6.96 0.26
N GLN A 245 -2.43 -7.18 -0.48
CA GLN A 245 -1.42 -8.18 -0.13
C GLN A 245 -0.04 -7.56 -0.07
N VAL A 246 0.65 -7.80 1.03
CA VAL A 246 2.06 -7.43 1.21
C VAL A 246 2.91 -8.68 1.06
N SER A 247 3.83 -8.69 0.11
CA SER A 247 4.73 -9.83 -0.10
C SER A 247 5.71 -9.94 1.08
N ARG A 248 5.57 -10.97 1.92
CA ARG A 248 6.60 -11.40 2.87
C ARG A 248 7.28 -12.67 2.37
N GLU A 249 8.58 -12.81 2.59
CA GLU A 249 9.18 -14.14 2.81
C GLU A 249 8.65 -14.66 4.16
N LEU A 250 8.06 -15.86 4.15
CA LEU A 250 7.42 -16.49 5.29
C LEU A 250 8.27 -16.41 6.56
N VAL A 251 7.73 -15.81 7.63
CA VAL A 251 8.08 -16.20 9.00
C VAL A 251 6.77 -16.44 9.75
N GLY A 252 6.46 -17.73 9.97
CA GLY A 252 5.54 -18.23 10.98
C GLY A 252 4.05 -18.07 10.68
N GLY A 253 3.39 -19.19 10.40
CA GLY A 253 1.95 -19.27 10.15
C GLY A 253 1.08 -18.73 11.28
N GLY A 254 0.10 -17.91 10.91
CA GLY A 254 -1.10 -17.62 11.69
C GLY A 254 -2.31 -17.98 10.84
N LYS A 255 -3.15 -18.92 11.32
CA LYS A 255 -4.38 -19.36 10.64
C LYS A 255 -5.32 -18.16 10.37
N PRO A 256 -6.10 -18.18 9.27
CA PRO A 256 -7.17 -17.21 9.10
C PRO A 256 -8.25 -17.45 10.17
N LEU A 257 -8.58 -16.41 10.94
CA LEU A 257 -9.62 -16.48 11.94
C LEU A 257 -10.98 -16.53 11.23
N ARG A 258 -11.62 -17.71 11.27
CA ARG A 258 -12.99 -17.92 10.79
C ARG A 258 -13.97 -17.05 11.57
N SER A 259 -14.89 -16.47 10.80
CA SER A 259 -16.13 -15.81 11.21
C SER A 259 -16.80 -16.41 12.46
N ARG A 260 -17.01 -15.58 13.48
CA ARG A 260 -18.12 -15.70 14.44
C ARG A 260 -18.64 -14.31 14.78
N ILE A 261 -19.61 -13.83 14.02
CA ILE A 261 -20.64 -12.97 14.60
C ILE A 261 -21.90 -13.82 14.54
N ALA A 262 -22.15 -14.52 15.64
CA ALA A 262 -23.40 -15.21 15.89
C ALA A 262 -24.47 -14.16 16.20
N SER A 263 -25.64 -14.41 15.63
CA SER A 263 -26.92 -13.77 15.83
C SER A 263 -27.40 -13.77 17.29
N LYS A 264 -28.13 -12.68 17.62
CA LYS A 264 -29.30 -12.57 18.51
C LYS A 264 -29.08 -11.75 19.80
N PRO A 265 -29.90 -10.72 20.08
CA PRO A 265 -29.93 -10.01 21.36
C PRO A 265 -30.74 -10.80 22.40
N PRO A 266 -30.48 -10.64 23.71
CA PRO A 266 -31.30 -11.28 24.72
C PRO A 266 -32.64 -10.52 24.89
N ALA A 267 -33.71 -11.30 24.86
CA ALA A 267 -34.97 -10.96 25.51
C ALA A 267 -34.90 -11.48 26.96
N HIS A 268 -35.34 -10.67 27.91
CA HIS A 268 -35.79 -11.12 29.22
C HIS A 268 -36.88 -10.15 29.68
N ASP A 269 -38.11 -10.67 29.71
CA ASP A 269 -39.25 -10.13 30.46
C ASP A 269 -39.41 -10.92 31.77
N ASP A 270 -39.81 -10.16 32.80
CA ASP A 270 -40.63 -10.48 33.98
C ASP A 270 -40.14 -11.53 35.02
N ASP A 271 -40.39 -11.40 36.33
CA ASP A 271 -41.35 -10.56 37.06
C ASP A 271 -40.96 -10.48 38.57
N GLY A 272 -41.53 -9.52 39.32
CA GLY A 272 -41.78 -9.74 40.77
C GLY A 272 -41.51 -8.63 41.81
N SER A 273 -42.39 -7.62 41.83
CA SER A 273 -43.04 -7.02 43.02
C SER A 273 -42.26 -6.21 44.09
N VAL A 274 -42.66 -4.95 44.32
CA VAL A 274 -43.57 -4.49 45.42
C VAL A 274 -43.64 -2.94 45.45
N ALA A 275 -44.88 -2.45 45.25
CA ALA A 275 -45.59 -1.31 45.86
C ALA A 275 -45.01 0.14 46.02
N ASP A 276 -45.93 1.05 45.67
CA ASP A 276 -46.33 2.31 46.34
C ASP A 276 -45.60 3.64 46.08
N ALA A 277 -46.33 4.51 45.37
CA ALA A 277 -46.90 5.78 45.88
C ALA A 277 -46.55 7.09 45.13
N ILE A 278 -47.60 7.64 44.49
CA ILE A 278 -48.14 9.01 44.69
C ILE A 278 -47.42 10.23 44.05
N ASP A 279 -48.13 10.81 43.07
CA ASP A 279 -48.47 12.23 42.84
C ASP A 279 -47.46 13.27 42.27
N ARG A 280 -47.78 13.68 41.01
CA ARG A 280 -47.89 15.07 40.46
C ARG A 280 -46.65 15.95 40.15
N PRO A 281 -46.80 17.01 39.29
CA PRO A 281 -45.84 17.36 38.25
C PRO A 281 -45.24 18.79 38.31
N ALA A 282 -44.42 19.09 37.29
CA ALA A 282 -44.11 20.38 36.66
C ALA A 282 -42.84 21.16 37.10
N LYS A 283 -41.90 21.39 36.16
CA LYS A 283 -41.77 22.62 35.35
C LYS A 283 -40.45 22.64 34.52
N PRO A 284 -40.39 23.41 33.42
CA PRO A 284 -39.21 23.53 32.55
C PRO A 284 -38.27 24.66 33.01
N PHE A 285 -37.00 24.59 32.63
CA PHE A 285 -36.08 25.72 32.75
C PHE A 285 -35.36 26.00 31.41
N VAL A 286 -35.50 27.25 30.97
CA VAL A 286 -34.88 27.89 29.80
C VAL A 286 -33.90 28.94 30.33
N GLY A 287 -32.81 29.18 29.61
CA GLY A 287 -32.00 30.41 29.65
C GLY A 287 -30.57 30.17 30.15
N ARG A 288 -29.52 30.63 29.48
CA ARG A 288 -29.35 31.63 28.41
C ARG A 288 -28.23 31.22 27.46
#